data_AF-E6U1K3-F1
#
_entry.id   AF-E6U1K3-F1
#
_cell.length_a   1.000
_cell.length_b   1.000
_cell.length_c   1.000
_cell.angle_alpha   90.00
_cell.angle_beta   90.00
_cell.angle_gamma   90.00
#
_symmetry.space_group_name_H-M   'P 1'
#
loop_
_entity.id
_entity.type
_entity.pdbx_description
1 polymer ?
#
loop_
_entity_poly.entity_id
_entity_poly.type
_entity_poly.pdbx_seq_one_letter_code
_entity_poly.pdbx_strand_id
1 'polypeptide(L)' 'MEAHNERLKNDYEMQRNVIYNAIINANRKKNSRIVPLFPKDEEKSTEEIIDEREELFGENVRI' A
#
# COMPACT_ATOMS: atom_id res chain seq x y z
N MET A 1 3.78 -7.29 -20.77
CA MET A 1 5.16 -7.54 -20.27
C MET A 1 5.58 -6.41 -19.32
N GLU A 2 5.31 -5.15 -19.66
CA GLU A 2 5.59 -3.97 -18.82
C GLU A 2 4.91 -4.03 -17.43
N ALA A 3 3.61 -4.29 -17.37
CA ALA A 3 2.87 -4.37 -16.10
C ALA A 3 3.42 -5.44 -15.11
N HIS A 4 4.00 -6.53 -15.62
CA HIS A 4 4.62 -7.54 -14.76
C HIS A 4 5.93 -7.04 -14.14
N ASN A 5 6.74 -6.34 -14.94
CA ASN A 5 8.00 -5.76 -14.48
C ASN A 5 7.76 -4.62 -13.49
N GLU A 6 6.73 -3.80 -13.71
CA GLU A 6 6.32 -2.75 -12.77
C GLU A 6 5.86 -3.33 -11.44
N ARG A 7 5.04 -4.39 -11.48
CA ARG A 7 4.59 -5.07 -10.25
C ARG A 7 5.77 -5.64 -9.45
N LEU A 8 6.69 -6.33 -10.12
CA LEU A 8 7.90 -6.86 -9.46
C LEU A 8 8.74 -5.74 -8.85
N LYS A 9 8.92 -4.63 -9.57
CA LYS A 9 9.63 -3.46 -9.04
C LYS A 9 8.97 -2.92 -7.77
N ASN A 10 7.64 -2.74 -7.77
CA ASN A 10 6.91 -2.27 -6.60
C ASN A 10 7.05 -3.24 -5.42
N ASP A 11 6.99 -4.55 -5.68
CA ASP A 11 7.17 -5.57 -4.64
C ASP A 11 8.56 -5.49 -4.01
N TYR A 12 9.62 -5.32 -4.82
CA TYR A 12 10.99 -5.15 -4.32
C TYR A 12 11.17 -3.85 -3.53
N GLU A 13 10.59 -2.74 -4.00
CA GLU A 13 10.62 -1.46 -3.31
C GLU A 13 9.90 -1.53 -1.95
N MET A 14 8.74 -2.20 -1.89
CA MET A 14 8.02 -2.46 -0.65
C MET A 14 8.84 -3.29 0.32
N GLN A 15 9.39 -4.43 -0.13
CA GLN A 15 10.25 -5.29 0.70
C GLN A 15 11.45 -4.52 1.27
N ARG A 16 12.11 -3.73 0.42
CA ARG A 16 13.22 -2.87 0.82
C ARG A 16 12.80 -1.91 1.94
N ASN A 17 11.70 -1.20 1.74
CA ASN A 17 11.21 -0.20 2.71
C ASN A 17 10.83 -0.86 4.05
N VAL A 18 10.17 -2.03 4.01
CA VAL A 18 9.83 -2.81 5.21
C VAL A 18 11.08 -3.19 5.99
N ILE A 19 12.11 -3.70 5.31
CA ILE A 19 13.38 -4.11 5.94
C ILE A 19 14.06 -2.89 6.59
N TYR A 20 14.16 -1.76 5.89
CA TYR A 20 14.77 -0.55 6.44
C TYR A 20 14.00 -0.03 7.66
N ASN A 21 12.67 0.02 7.59
CA ASN A 21 11.83 0.47 8.70
C ASN A 21 11.96 -0.45 9.91
N ALA A 22 12.05 -1.77 9.69
CA ALA A 22 12.30 -2.75 10.74
C ALA A 22 13.65 -2.51 11.43
N ILE A 23 14.72 -2.31 10.65
CA ILE A 23 16.06 -2.01 11.19
C ILE A 23 16.05 -0.71 12.00
N ILE A 24 15.42 0.35 11.48
CA ILE A 24 15.29 1.64 12.18
C ILE A 24 14.54 1.45 13.50
N ASN A 25 13.43 0.72 13.50
CA ASN A 25 12.65 0.46 14.70
C ASN A 25 13.38 -0.40 15.73
N ALA A 26 14.17 -1.38 15.28
CA ALA A 26 14.98 -2.23 16.16
C ALA A 26 16.08 -1.43 16.88
N ASN A 27 16.63 -0.41 16.21
CA ASN A 27 17.70 0.45 16.75
C ASN A 27 17.17 1.76 17.36
N ARG A 28 15.84 1.93 17.45
CA ARG A 28 15.25 3.18 17.93
C ARG A 28 15.48 3.38 19.43
N LYS A 29 15.56 4.63 19.88
CA LYS A 29 15.61 4.96 21.31
C LYS A 29 14.27 4.66 21.99
N LYS A 30 14.32 4.27 23.27
CA LYS A 30 13.11 4.12 24.09
C LYS A 30 12.32 5.44 24.06
N ASN A 31 11.01 5.35 23.79
CA ASN A 31 10.08 6.48 23.62
C ASN A 31 10.19 7.30 22.31
N SER A 32 11.00 6.91 21.32
CA SER A 32 10.94 7.55 20.00
C SER A 32 9.73 7.05 19.18
N ARG A 33 9.28 7.84 18.20
CA ARG A 33 8.17 7.45 17.30
C ARG A 33 8.52 6.18 16.51
N ILE A 34 7.54 5.28 16.35
CA ILE A 34 7.65 4.06 15.52
C ILE A 34 7.45 4.44 14.05
N VAL A 35 8.32 3.95 13.17
CA VAL A 35 8.10 4.04 11.72
C VAL A 35 7.22 2.86 11.28
N PRO A 36 6.10 3.07 10.59
CA PRO A 36 5.28 1.97 10.09
C PRO A 36 6.09 1.03 9.19
N LEU A 37 5.95 -0.29 9.37
CA LEU A 37 6.70 -1.27 8.58
C LEU A 37 6.21 -1.30 7.14
N PHE A 38 4.89 -1.35 6.98
CA PHE A 38 4.23 -1.24 5.70
C PHE A 38 3.79 0.21 5.48
N PRO A 39 3.76 0.70 4.23
CA PRO A 39 3.00 1.90 3.94
C PRO A 39 1.61 1.70 4.54
N LYS A 40 1.14 2.70 5.29
CA LYS A 40 -0.30 2.76 5.51
C LYS A 40 -0.83 3.02 4.12
N ASP A 41 -1.59 2.08 3.58
CA ASP A 41 -2.44 2.42 2.46
C ASP A 41 -3.12 3.74 2.86
N GLU A 42 -3.08 4.73 1.98
CA GLU A 42 -4.17 5.70 1.96
C GLU A 42 -5.40 4.79 1.90
N GLU A 43 -6.02 4.53 3.06
CA GLU A 43 -7.23 3.74 3.14
C GLU A 43 -8.17 4.47 2.22
N LYS A 44 -8.32 3.95 1.00
CA LYS A 44 -9.21 4.54 0.02
C LYS A 44 -10.52 4.74 0.74
N SER A 45 -11.03 5.97 0.69
CA SER A 45 -12.30 6.24 1.34
C SER A 45 -13.34 5.27 0.77
N THR A 46 -14.40 5.03 1.54
CA THR A 46 -15.47 4.17 1.04
C THR A 46 -16.03 4.71 -0.29
N GLU A 47 -15.97 6.03 -0.50
CA GLU A 47 -16.34 6.67 -1.77
C GLU A 47 -15.37 6.33 -2.89
N GLU A 48 -14.05 6.40 -2.68
CA GLU A 48 -13.06 6.04 -3.71
C GLU A 48 -13.17 4.57 -4.15
N ILE A 49 -13.56 3.68 -3.25
CA ILE A 49 -13.81 2.26 -3.55
C ILE A 49 -15.12 2.09 -4.35
N ILE A 50 -16.14 2.89 -4.07
CA ILE A 50 -17.41 2.86 -4.80
C ILE A 50 -17.21 3.42 -6.22
N ASP A 51 -16.52 4.54 -6.36
CA ASP A 51 -16.22 5.18 -7.64
C ASP A 51 -15.41 4.25 -8.55
N GLU A 52 -14.37 3.59 -8.03
CA GLU A 52 -13.62 2.58 -8.80
C GLU A 52 -14.50 1.40 -9.22
N ARG A 53 -15.44 0.98 -8.38
CA ARG A 53 -16.36 -0.13 -8.71
C ARG A 53 -17.38 0.28 -9.77
N GLU A 54 -17.90 1.49 -9.72
CA GLU A 54 -18.77 2.01 -10.76
C GLU A 54 -18.02 2.20 -12.08
N GLU A 55 -16.78 2.67 -12.07
CA GLU A 55 -15.96 2.79 -13.28
C GLU A 55 -15.66 1.42 -13.91
N LEU A 56 -15.37 0.41 -13.09
CA LEU A 56 -15.02 -0.94 -13.56
C LEU A 56 -16.22 -1.82 -13.91
N PHE A 57 -17.39 -1.60 -13.29
CA PHE A 57 -18.55 -2.51 -13.38
C PHE A 57 -19.89 -1.79 -13.66
N GLY A 58 -19.85 -0.51 -14.04
CA GLY A 58 -20.98 0.44 -14.10
C GLY A 58 -22.17 0.12 -15.00
N GLU A 59 -22.20 -1.02 -15.68
CA GLU A 59 -23.40 -1.55 -16.32
C GLU A 59 -23.62 -3.01 -15.91
N ASN A 60 -24.06 -3.26 -14.66
CA ASN A 60 -24.97 -4.38 -14.28
C ASN A 60 -25.19 -4.59 -12.76
N VAL A 61 -25.02 -3.58 -11.91
CA VAL A 61 -25.43 -3.70 -10.49
C VAL A 61 -26.56 -2.71 -10.19
N ARG A 62 -27.74 -2.96 -10.76
CA ARG A 62 -29.00 -2.49 -10.17
C ARG A 62 -29.41 -3.52 -9.12
N ILE A 63 -29.27 -3.17 -7.84
CA ILE A 63 -29.92 -3.87 -6.72
C ILE A 63 -31.30 -3.26 -6.53
#